data_AF-A0A7J3VHH3-F1
#
_entry.id   AF-A0A7J3VHH3-F1
#
_cell.length_a   1.000
_cell.length_b   1.000
_cell.length_c   1.000
_cell.angle_alpha   90.00
_cell.angle_beta   90.00
_cell.angle_gamma   90.00
#
_symmetry.space_group_name_H-M   'P 1'
#
loop_
_entity.id
_entity.type
_entity.pdbx_description
1 polymer ?
#
loop_
_entity_poly.entity_id
_entity_poly.type
_entity_poly.pdbx_seq_one_letter_code
_entity_poly.pdbx_strand_id
1 'polypeptide(L)'
;MVRFITPIVESGDRVREGKGFSLAELNEVELSAVKAQSLGIPVDTRRGTSHEENVETLKEFLKDAKNLDIKVEKPKMVNKPIRGRAFRGKTSAGQRMRYLSRKK
;
A
#
# COMPACT_ATOMS: atom_id res chain seq x y z
N MET A 1 10.76 10.93 -4.75
CA MET A 1 9.38 10.46 -5.05
C MET A 1 8.62 11.68 -5.54
N VAL A 2 8.07 11.63 -6.76
CA VAL A 2 7.30 12.75 -7.32
C VAL A 2 5.95 12.77 -6.60
N ARG A 3 5.57 13.91 -6.02
CA ARG A 3 4.25 14.11 -5.43
C ARG A 3 3.36 14.77 -6.48
N PHE A 4 2.35 14.05 -6.95
CA PHE A 4 1.41 14.59 -7.95
C PHE A 4 0.30 15.44 -7.32
N ILE A 5 0.06 15.24 -6.02
CA ILE A 5 -0.96 15.93 -5.26
C ILE A 5 -0.52 16.04 -3.80
N THR A 6 -0.87 17.15 -3.15
CA THR A 6 -0.58 17.44 -1.75
C THR A 6 -1.84 17.92 -1.05
N PRO A 7 -2.14 17.45 0.17
CA PRO A 7 -3.25 17.99 0.94
C PRO A 7 -2.91 19.37 1.49
N ILE A 8 -3.91 20.22 1.61
CA ILE A 8 -3.83 21.47 2.35
C ILE A 8 -4.10 21.17 3.83
N VAL A 9 -3.27 21.73 4.71
CA VAL A 9 -3.38 21.55 6.16
C VAL A 9 -3.35 22.89 6.83
N GLU A 10 -4.33 23.12 7.69
CA GLU A 10 -4.43 24.31 8.52
C GLU A 10 -3.95 24.01 9.93
N SER A 11 -3.17 24.92 10.50
CA SER A 11 -2.72 24.85 11.89
C SER A 11 -2.76 26.26 12.48
N GLY A 12 -3.87 26.56 13.17
CA GLY A 12 -4.20 27.93 13.55
C GLY A 12 -4.38 28.80 12.31
N ASP A 13 -3.69 29.94 12.26
CA ASP A 13 -3.78 30.89 11.13
C ASP A 13 -2.88 30.52 9.94
N ARG A 14 -2.18 29.38 9.98
CA ARG A 14 -1.24 28.98 8.93
C ARG A 14 -1.81 27.85 8.08
N VAL A 15 -1.97 28.16 6.80
CA VAL A 15 -2.25 27.20 5.73
C VAL A 15 -0.92 26.74 5.13
N ARG A 16 -0.73 25.42 5.01
CA ARG A 16 0.48 24.85 4.42
C ARG A 16 0.19 23.55 3.68
N GLU A 17 1.11 23.17 2.79
CA GLU A 17 1.10 21.85 2.18
C GLU A 17 1.48 20.77 3.22
N GLY A 18 0.64 19.75 3.30
CA GLY A 18 0.83 18.60 4.17
C GLY A 18 1.75 17.54 3.55
N LYS A 19 2.18 16.61 4.41
CA LYS A 19 3.01 15.48 3.98
C LYS A 19 2.24 14.48 3.12
N GLY A 20 0.96 14.25 3.44
CA GLY A 20 0.09 13.25 2.80
C GLY A 20 -1.32 13.25 3.40
N PHE A 21 -2.25 12.65 2.66
CA PHE A 21 -3.68 12.58 3.02
C PHE A 21 -3.91 11.73 4.26
N SER A 22 -4.91 12.09 5.05
CA SER A 22 -5.28 11.37 6.26
C SER A 22 -6.04 10.09 5.91
N LEU A 23 -6.14 9.18 6.88
CA LEU A 23 -6.95 7.96 6.70
C LEU A 23 -8.45 8.28 6.58
N ALA A 24 -8.92 9.33 7.24
CA ALA A 24 -10.31 9.76 7.17
C ALA A 24 -10.68 10.25 5.76
N GLU A 25 -9.85 11.14 5.19
CA GLU A 25 -10.04 11.66 3.83
C GLU A 25 -10.03 10.53 2.79
N LEU A 26 -9.11 9.56 2.92
CA LEU A 26 -9.05 8.41 2.01
C LEU A 26 -10.27 7.49 2.14
N ASN A 27 -10.80 7.31 3.35
CA ASN A 27 -11.98 6.48 3.59
C ASN A 27 -13.25 7.11 2.99
N GLU A 28 -13.39 8.45 3.04
CA GLU A 28 -14.52 9.16 2.41
C GLU A 28 -14.56 8.98 0.89
N VAL A 29 -13.42 8.71 0.27
CA VAL A 29 -13.31 8.43 -1.17
C VAL A 29 -13.20 6.92 -1.45
N GLU A 30 -13.57 6.09 -0.47
CA GLU A 30 -13.56 4.61 -0.53
C GLU A 30 -12.19 4.01 -0.92
N LEU A 31 -11.11 4.69 -0.54
CA LEU A 31 -9.74 4.34 -0.92
C LEU A 31 -8.95 3.78 0.25
N SER A 32 -8.45 2.55 0.09
CA SER A 32 -7.52 1.97 1.06
C SER A 32 -6.15 2.65 0.97
N ALA A 33 -5.48 2.87 2.11
CA ALA A 33 -4.11 3.39 2.17
C ALA A 33 -3.13 2.65 1.25
N VAL A 34 -3.26 1.33 1.11
CA VAL A 34 -2.40 0.53 0.22
C VAL A 34 -2.67 0.86 -1.25
N LYS A 35 -3.95 1.02 -1.64
CA LYS A 35 -4.33 1.42 -3.00
C LYS A 35 -3.86 2.84 -3.29
N ALA A 36 -4.03 3.77 -2.35
CA ALA A 36 -3.57 5.15 -2.47
C ALA A 36 -2.05 5.21 -2.74
N GLN A 37 -1.26 4.49 -1.96
CA GLN A 37 0.19 4.39 -2.16
C GLN A 37 0.55 3.76 -3.51
N SER A 38 -0.20 2.76 -3.96
CA SER A 38 0.00 2.13 -5.27
C SER A 38 -0.28 3.10 -6.43
N LEU A 39 -1.21 4.04 -6.22
CA LEU A 39 -1.54 5.12 -7.17
C LEU A 39 -0.56 6.30 -7.07
N GLY A 40 0.43 6.26 -6.18
CA GLY A 40 1.38 7.36 -5.97
C GLY A 40 0.83 8.51 -5.12
N ILE A 41 -0.33 8.33 -4.47
CA ILE A 41 -0.91 9.32 -3.56
C ILE A 41 -0.15 9.26 -2.22
N PRO A 42 0.39 10.38 -1.72
CA PRO A 42 1.07 10.40 -0.43
C PRO A 42 0.07 10.22 0.72
N VAL A 43 0.33 9.26 1.60
CA VAL A 43 -0.53 8.94 2.76
C VAL A 43 0.16 9.30 4.06
N ASP A 44 -0.54 9.99 4.96
CA ASP A 44 -0.11 10.25 6.33
C ASP A 44 -1.04 9.54 7.33
N THR A 45 -0.59 8.38 7.81
CA THR A 45 -1.35 7.54 8.74
C THR A 45 -1.44 8.10 10.15
N ARG A 46 -0.68 9.16 10.48
CA ARG A 46 -0.66 9.76 11.82
C ARG A 46 -1.69 10.86 12.00
N ARG A 47 -2.20 11.43 10.90
CA ARG A 47 -3.17 12.53 10.92
C ARG A 47 -4.59 11.99 11.06
N GLY A 48 -5.34 12.52 12.03
CA GLY A 48 -6.74 12.15 12.28
C GLY A 48 -7.78 13.14 11.78
N THR A 49 -7.37 14.32 11.28
CA THR A 49 -8.30 15.35 10.78
C THR A 49 -8.73 15.06 9.34
N SER A 50 -9.95 15.47 9.01
CA SER A 50 -10.49 15.48 7.64
C SER A 50 -10.84 16.91 7.26
N HIS A 51 -10.53 17.31 6.03
CA HIS A 51 -10.91 18.60 5.46
C HIS A 51 -11.62 18.35 4.12
N GLU A 52 -12.78 18.97 3.93
CA GLU A 52 -13.63 18.72 2.75
C GLU A 52 -12.93 19.10 1.44
N GLU A 53 -12.15 20.19 1.43
CA GLU A 53 -11.34 20.62 0.27
C GLU A 53 -10.35 19.53 -0.21
N ASN A 54 -9.76 18.79 0.74
CA ASN A 54 -8.85 17.68 0.42
C ASN A 54 -9.61 16.47 -0.16
N VAL A 55 -10.86 16.28 0.23
CA VAL A 55 -11.70 15.19 -0.26
C VAL A 55 -12.20 15.48 -1.67
N GLU A 56 -12.54 16.73 -1.97
CA GLU A 56 -12.90 17.17 -3.33
C GLU A 56 -11.72 17.03 -4.30
N THR A 57 -10.54 17.52 -3.93
CA THR A 57 -9.32 17.37 -4.74
C THR A 57 -8.97 15.90 -4.99
N LEU A 58 -9.15 15.00 -4.01
CA LEU A 58 -9.02 13.56 -4.22
C LEU A 58 -10.04 13.00 -5.22
N LYS A 59 -11.31 13.44 -5.15
CA LYS A 59 -12.36 13.00 -6.08
C LYS A 59 -12.06 13.44 -7.52
N GLU A 60 -11.59 14.67 -7.71
CA GLU A 60 -11.17 15.19 -9.01
C GLU A 60 -9.99 14.39 -9.56
N PHE A 61 -8.95 14.20 -8.76
CA PHE A 61 -7.79 13.42 -9.14
C PHE A 61 -8.15 11.98 -9.57
N LEU A 62 -9.09 11.34 -8.88
CA LEU A 62 -9.55 10.00 -9.24
C LEU A 62 -10.41 9.95 -10.50
N LYS A 63 -11.20 10.99 -10.78
CA LYS A 63 -11.91 11.11 -12.06
C LYS A 63 -10.92 11.18 -13.20
N ASP A 64 -9.90 12.02 -13.07
CA ASP A 64 -8.86 12.18 -14.09
C ASP A 64 -8.04 10.89 -14.24
N ALA A 65 -7.67 10.25 -13.14
CA ALA A 65 -6.94 8.99 -13.15
C ALA A 65 -7.74 7.84 -13.81
N LYS A 66 -9.07 7.80 -13.66
CA LYS A 66 -9.93 6.82 -14.37
C LYS A 66 -9.92 7.05 -15.87
N ASN A 67 -9.91 8.31 -16.32
CA ASN A 67 -9.86 8.64 -17.74
C ASN A 67 -8.50 8.26 -18.38
N LEU A 68 -7.44 8.23 -17.58
CA LEU A 68 -6.07 7.89 -18.00
C LEU A 68 -5.75 6.39 -17.98
N ASP A 69 -6.66 5.54 -17.47
CA ASP A 69 -6.60 4.07 -17.48
C ASP A 69 -5.21 3.47 -17.08
N ILE A 70 -4.60 4.04 -16.03
CA ILE A 70 -3.28 3.62 -15.56
C ILE A 70 -3.39 2.30 -14.78
N LYS A 71 -3.21 1.18 -15.46
CA LYS A 71 -3.04 -0.13 -14.81
C LYS A 71 -1.65 -0.22 -14.19
N VAL A 72 -1.52 0.11 -12.90
CA VAL A 72 -0.30 -0.17 -12.14
C VAL A 72 -0.21 -1.68 -11.91
N GLU A 73 0.63 -2.35 -12.71
CA GLU A 73 0.91 -3.77 -12.47
C GLU A 73 1.55 -3.91 -11.08
N LYS A 74 0.88 -4.65 -10.19
CA LYS A 74 1.49 -4.99 -8.89
C LYS A 74 2.80 -5.73 -9.17
N PRO A 75 3.92 -5.36 -8.50
CA PRO A 75 5.16 -6.10 -8.67
C PRO A 75 4.89 -7.57 -8.34
N LYS A 76 5.24 -8.46 -9.27
CA LYS A 76 5.14 -9.90 -9.02
C LYS A 76 6.06 -10.24 -7.86
N MET A 77 5.49 -10.67 -6.73
CA MET A 77 6.29 -11.18 -5.61
C MET A 77 6.90 -12.52 -6.03
N VAL A 78 8.10 -12.47 -6.61
CA VAL A 78 8.85 -13.69 -6.91
C VAL A 78 9.54 -14.12 -5.62
N ASN A 79 9.01 -15.15 -4.96
CA ASN A 79 9.74 -15.79 -3.88
C ASN A 79 11.07 -16.32 -4.44
N LYS A 80 12.17 -16.13 -3.69
CA LYS A 80 13.46 -16.74 -4.04
C LYS A 80 13.24 -18.24 -4.30
N PRO A 81 13.86 -18.82 -5.35
CA PRO A 81 13.73 -20.24 -5.59
C PRO A 81 14.19 -21.01 -4.35
N ILE A 82 13.40 -22.02 -3.97
CA ILE A 82 13.76 -22.91 -2.87
C ILE A 82 15.10 -23.58 -3.22
N ARG A 83 16.17 -23.26 -2.51
CA ARG A 83 17.48 -23.88 -2.68
C ARG A 83 17.61 -25.13 -1.81
N GLY A 84 17.94 -26.26 -2.45
CA GLY A 84 18.39 -27.51 -1.82
C GLY A 84 17.37 -28.24 -0.95
N ARG A 85 17.12 -29.54 -1.22
CA ARG A 85 16.27 -30.38 -0.36
C ARG A 85 16.96 -30.80 0.93
N ALA A 86 18.28 -30.99 0.90
CA ALA A 86 19.07 -31.52 2.02
C ALA A 86 19.10 -30.56 3.22
N PHE A 87 19.52 -29.31 3.02
CA PHE A 87 19.56 -28.29 4.09
C PHE A 87 18.18 -28.05 4.73
N ARG A 88 17.12 -28.10 3.93
CA ARG A 88 15.74 -27.99 4.42
C ARG A 88 15.21 -29.25 5.10
N GLY A 89 16.00 -30.33 5.16
CA GLY A 89 15.64 -31.65 5.69
C GLY A 89 14.51 -32.35 4.93
N LYS A 90 14.25 -31.98 3.67
CA LYS A 90 13.15 -32.52 2.84
C LYS A 90 13.56 -33.74 2.00
N THR A 91 14.79 -34.22 2.17
CA THR A 91 15.25 -35.54 1.73
C THR A 91 14.52 -36.63 2.52
N SER A 92 14.43 -37.84 1.97
CA SER A 92 13.84 -39.01 2.67
C SER A 92 14.46 -39.24 4.05
N ALA A 93 15.80 -39.20 4.17
CA ALA A 93 16.50 -39.33 5.44
C ALA A 93 16.15 -38.18 6.42
N GLY A 94 16.20 -36.92 5.96
CA GLY A 94 15.82 -35.76 6.77
C GLY A 94 14.33 -35.72 7.18
N GLN A 95 13.42 -36.23 6.36
CA GLN A 95 12.01 -36.38 6.71
C GLN A 95 11.81 -37.48 7.76
N ARG A 96 12.58 -38.57 7.68
CA ARG A 96 12.60 -39.63 8.70
C ARG A 96 13.18 -39.14 10.02
N MET A 97 14.30 -38.44 9.99
CA MET A 97 14.95 -37.86 11.19
C MET A 97 14.02 -36.87 11.91
N ARG A 98 13.28 -36.04 11.17
CA ARG A 98 12.29 -35.12 11.75
C ARG A 98 10.94 -35.77 12.04
N TYR A 99 10.80 -37.08 11.87
CA TYR A 99 9.55 -37.82 12.03
C TYR A 99 8.37 -37.36 11.14
N LEU A 100 8.62 -36.51 10.14
CA LEU A 100 7.62 -36.08 9.14
C LEU A 100 7.25 -37.18 8.14
N SER A 101 8.10 -38.21 7.99
CA SER A 101 7.90 -39.34 7.07
C SER A 101 6.92 -40.39 7.59
N ARG A 102 6.47 -40.31 8.85
CA ARG A 102 5.40 -41.18 9.35
C ARG A 102 4.09 -40.72 8.74
N LYS A 103 3.78 -41.20 7.53
CA LYS A 103 2.37 -41.30 7.13
C LYS A 103 1.71 -42.23 8.13
N LYS A 104 0.65 -41.72 8.76
CA LYS A 104 -0.29 -42.53 9.54
C LYS A 104 -0.99 -43.51 8.61
#